data_AF-A0A2R6RSX6-F1
#
_entry.id   AF-A0A2R6RSX6-F1
#
_cell.length_a   1.000
_cell.length_b   1.000
_cell.length_c   1.000
_cell.angle_alpha   90.00
_cell.angle_beta   90.00
_cell.angle_gamma   90.00
#
_symmetry.space_group_name_H-M   'P 1'
#
loop_
_entity.id
_entity.type
_entity.pdbx_description
1 polymer ?
#
loop_
_entity_poly.entity_id
_entity_poly.type
_entity_poly.pdbx_seq_one_letter_code
_entity_poly.pdbx_strand_id
1 'polypeptide(L)'
;MVVMGTYSMILSKSSFFLRNCENIAMSLLVANATDAPPIWVKGKIYEIGSSGISSLKGHINRRNKCLNAFVSLYGTMPLVPTNVKAVVSLYRTRMVLVTKVFQFFHAI
;
A
#
# COMPACT_ATOMS: atom_id res chain seq x y z
N MET A 1 13.46 -19.35 21.11
CA MET A 1 14.37 -18.65 20.17
C MET A 1 13.51 -18.03 19.07
N VAL A 2 12.87 -16.89 19.36
CA VAL A 2 12.30 -16.04 18.32
C VAL A 2 13.47 -15.19 17.86
N VAL A 3 13.81 -15.26 16.57
CA VAL A 3 14.98 -14.59 15.99
C VAL A 3 14.73 -13.07 16.03
N MET A 4 15.05 -12.44 17.16
CA MET A 4 15.16 -10.99 17.35
C MET A 4 16.48 -10.50 16.72
N GLY A 5 16.73 -10.85 15.44
CA GLY A 5 18.04 -10.70 14.80
C GLY A 5 18.07 -9.81 13.57
N THR A 6 16.93 -9.48 12.93
CA THR A 6 16.94 -8.76 11.64
C THR A 6 15.99 -7.56 11.56
N TYR A 7 15.09 -7.37 12.53
CA TYR A 7 14.14 -6.24 12.55
C TYR A 7 14.76 -4.92 13.05
N SER A 8 15.95 -4.98 13.64
CA SER A 8 16.59 -3.85 14.35
C SER A 8 17.15 -2.78 13.43
N MET A 9 17.25 -3.01 12.11
CA MET A 9 17.78 -2.02 11.18
C MET A 9 16.76 -0.93 10.78
N ILE A 10 15.47 -1.10 11.11
CA ILE A 10 14.43 -0.16 10.69
C ILE A 10 14.13 0.91 11.75
N LEU A 11 14.56 0.75 13.01
CA LEU A 11 14.04 1.56 14.12
C LEU A 11 14.89 2.77 14.56
N SER A 12 16.19 2.89 14.19
CA SER A 12 17.05 3.94 14.78
C SER A 12 17.38 5.16 13.91
N LYS A 13 16.91 5.25 12.66
CA LYS A 13 17.17 6.39 11.74
C LYS A 13 15.90 7.12 11.28
N SER A 14 14.77 6.83 11.92
CA SER A 14 13.52 6.61 11.21
C SER A 14 12.36 7.56 11.56
N SER A 15 12.45 8.42 12.58
CA SER A 15 11.29 9.19 13.03
C SER A 15 10.84 10.33 12.08
N PHE A 16 11.74 10.88 11.25
CA PHE A 16 11.40 11.98 10.32
C PHE A 16 11.20 11.53 8.87
N PHE A 17 11.81 10.41 8.44
CA PHE A 17 11.66 9.85 7.08
C PHE A 17 10.41 8.99 6.89
N LEU A 18 9.78 8.56 7.98
CA LEU A 18 8.61 7.67 7.95
C LEU A 18 7.24 8.34 7.90
N ARG A 19 7.13 9.66 8.06
CA ARG A 19 5.86 10.39 7.87
C ARG A 19 5.60 10.59 6.38
N ASN A 20 5.16 9.57 5.62
CA ASN A 20 4.67 9.59 4.22
C ASN A 20 4.88 8.24 3.49
N CYS A 21 5.67 7.33 4.06
CA CYS A 21 6.19 6.15 3.35
C CYS A 21 5.55 4.84 3.82
N GLU A 22 4.77 4.88 4.89
CA GLU A 22 4.06 3.75 5.48
C GLU A 22 3.14 3.04 4.48
N ASN A 23 2.36 3.80 3.69
CA ASN A 23 1.45 3.19 2.73
C ASN A 23 2.20 2.56 1.55
N ILE A 24 3.34 3.13 1.14
CA ILE A 24 4.21 2.52 0.11
C ILE A 24 4.79 1.21 0.65
N ALA A 25 5.33 1.21 1.87
CA ALA A 25 5.88 0.01 2.50
C ALA A 25 4.84 -1.12 2.57
N MET A 26 3.62 -0.81 3.01
CA MET A 26 2.52 -1.77 3.08
C MET A 26 2.11 -2.31 1.71
N SER A 27 2.03 -1.45 0.67
CA SER A 27 1.75 -1.91 -0.69
C SER A 27 2.80 -2.91 -1.21
N LEU A 28 4.09 -2.64 -1.00
CA LEU A 28 5.14 -3.57 -1.43
C LEU A 28 5.12 -4.86 -0.61
N LEU A 29 4.87 -4.78 0.70
CA LEU A 29 4.75 -5.96 1.56
C LEU A 29 3.64 -6.91 1.08
N VAL A 30 2.44 -6.37 0.83
CA VAL A 30 1.29 -7.16 0.36
C VAL A 30 1.55 -7.72 -1.03
N ALA A 31 2.06 -6.91 -1.95
CA ALA A 31 2.34 -7.36 -3.30
C ALA A 31 3.39 -8.48 -3.31
N ASN A 32 4.47 -8.35 -2.52
CA ASN A 32 5.51 -9.38 -2.40
C ASN A 32 5.01 -10.66 -1.72
N ALA A 33 4.04 -10.57 -0.81
CA ALA A 33 3.49 -11.74 -0.12
C ALA A 33 2.42 -12.49 -0.93
N THR A 34 1.78 -11.82 -1.90
CA THR A 34 0.58 -12.33 -2.57
C THR A 34 0.68 -12.44 -4.08
N ASP A 35 1.70 -11.81 -4.68
CA ASP A 35 1.85 -11.62 -6.14
C ASP A 35 0.58 -11.05 -6.80
N ALA A 36 -0.26 -10.36 -6.03
CA ALA A 36 -1.54 -9.84 -6.46
C ALA A 36 -1.52 -8.31 -6.60
N PRO A 37 -2.25 -7.75 -7.59
CA PRO A 37 -2.38 -6.31 -7.73
C PRO A 37 -3.31 -5.70 -6.65
N PRO A 38 -3.19 -4.39 -6.36
CA PRO A 38 -4.10 -3.70 -5.46
C PRO A 38 -5.53 -3.64 -6.02
N ILE A 39 -6.53 -3.52 -5.15
CA ILE A 39 -7.93 -3.40 -5.56
C ILE A 39 -8.32 -1.92 -5.57
N TRP A 40 -8.71 -1.40 -6.74
CA TRP A 40 -9.20 -0.03 -6.87
C TRP A 40 -10.73 0.02 -6.79
N VAL A 41 -11.27 0.62 -5.72
CA VAL A 41 -12.73 0.84 -5.57
C VAL A 41 -13.07 2.32 -5.74
N LYS A 42 -14.08 2.64 -6.55
CA LYS A 42 -14.60 4.01 -6.70
C LYS A 42 -15.50 4.38 -5.51
N GLY A 43 -14.96 5.12 -4.56
CA GLY A 43 -15.74 5.77 -3.48
C GLY A 43 -16.16 7.20 -3.82
N LYS A 44 -17.15 7.73 -3.10
CA LYS A 44 -17.41 9.17 -2.99
C LYS A 44 -16.66 9.66 -1.74
N ILE A 45 -15.59 10.43 -1.93
CA ILE A 45 -14.73 10.92 -0.85
C ILE A 45 -14.84 12.46 -0.83
N TYR A 46 -15.00 13.02 0.36
CA TYR A 46 -14.98 14.45 0.61
C TYR A 46 -13.83 14.74 1.58
N GLU A 47 -12.86 15.54 1.16
CA GLU A 47 -11.79 15.98 2.06
C GLU A 47 -12.31 17.12 2.95
N ILE A 48 -12.30 16.91 4.26
CA ILE A 48 -12.68 17.91 5.25
C ILE A 48 -11.39 18.48 5.83
N GLY A 49 -10.89 19.59 5.28
CA GLY A 49 -9.67 20.26 5.74
C GLY A 49 -8.88 20.97 4.63
N SER A 50 -8.08 21.99 4.99
CA SER A 50 -7.37 22.87 4.03
C SER A 50 -5.92 22.48 3.75
N SER A 51 -5.31 21.59 4.53
CA SER A 51 -3.86 21.34 4.47
C SER A 51 -3.49 19.92 4.89
N GLY A 52 -3.49 19.01 3.91
CA GLY A 52 -3.00 17.65 4.07
C GLY A 52 -1.47 17.55 3.91
N ILE A 53 -0.87 16.45 4.36
CA ILE A 53 0.56 16.14 4.16
C ILE A 53 0.91 16.09 2.64
N SER A 54 -0.09 15.77 1.80
CA SER A 54 -0.02 15.81 0.34
C SER A 54 0.23 17.20 -0.24
N SER A 55 -0.17 18.26 0.47
CA SER A 55 0.00 19.66 0.06
C SER A 55 1.39 20.22 0.37
N LEU A 56 2.24 19.48 1.09
CA LEU A 56 3.58 19.92 1.46
C LEU A 56 4.53 19.90 0.25
N LYS A 57 5.36 20.95 0.11
CA LYS A 57 6.37 21.05 -0.95
C LYS A 57 7.33 19.86 -0.89
N GLY A 58 7.51 19.18 -2.03
CA GLY A 58 8.41 18.03 -2.15
C GLY A 58 7.83 16.69 -1.66
N HIS A 59 6.53 16.63 -1.34
CA HIS A 59 5.84 15.38 -0.96
C HIS A 59 6.03 14.26 -2.01
N ILE A 60 5.82 14.57 -3.29
CA ILE A 60 6.01 13.60 -4.38
C ILE A 60 7.46 13.10 -4.50
N ASN A 61 8.44 14.00 -4.37
CA ASN A 61 9.85 13.64 -4.40
C ASN A 61 10.20 12.70 -3.23
N ARG A 62 9.60 12.92 -2.06
CA ARG A 62 9.79 12.05 -0.90
C ARG A 62 9.18 10.67 -1.13
N ARG A 63 7.98 10.59 -1.71
CA ARG A 63 7.36 9.32 -2.11
C ARG A 63 8.22 8.54 -3.10
N ASN A 64 8.79 9.21 -4.12
CA ASN A 64 9.67 8.58 -5.10
C ASN A 64 10.97 8.05 -4.44
N LYS A 65 11.57 8.81 -3.51
CA LYS A 65 12.73 8.34 -2.74
C LYS A 65 12.40 7.09 -1.92
N CYS A 66 11.25 7.06 -1.27
CA CYS A 66 10.81 5.89 -0.50
C CYS A 66 10.56 4.67 -1.38
N LEU A 67 9.91 4.84 -2.55
CA LEU A 67 9.73 3.75 -3.50
C LEU A 67 11.07 3.15 -3.93
N ASN A 68 12.03 3.99 -4.35
CA ASN A 68 13.34 3.52 -4.80
C ASN A 68 14.14 2.84 -3.67
N ALA A 69 14.06 3.36 -2.44
CA ALA A 69 14.69 2.74 -1.28
C ALA A 69 14.12 1.34 -1.01
N PHE A 70 12.79 1.17 -1.05
CA PHE A 70 12.19 -0.14 -0.84
C PHE A 70 12.47 -1.11 -1.99
N VAL A 71 12.42 -0.66 -3.24
CA VAL A 71 12.79 -1.50 -4.41
C VAL A 71 14.23 -1.99 -4.28
N SER A 72 15.15 -1.13 -3.82
CA SER A 72 16.53 -1.54 -3.54
C SER A 72 16.64 -2.57 -2.41
N LEU A 73 15.73 -2.55 -1.43
CA LEU A 73 15.70 -3.53 -0.33
C LEU A 73 15.14 -4.88 -0.76
N TYR A 74 14.11 -4.89 -1.62
CA TYR A 74 13.54 -6.12 -2.17
C TYR A 74 14.41 -6.74 -3.27
N GLY A 75 15.28 -5.95 -3.91
CA GLY A 75 16.12 -6.39 -5.04
C GLY A 75 15.37 -6.50 -6.37
N THR A 76 14.04 -6.45 -6.33
CA THR A 76 13.14 -6.46 -7.48
C THR A 76 11.98 -5.48 -7.25
N MET A 77 11.16 -5.25 -8.29
CA MET A 77 9.91 -4.49 -8.15
C MET A 77 8.76 -5.46 -7.85
N PRO A 78 8.22 -5.50 -6.61
CA PRO A 78 7.13 -6.41 -6.28
C PRO A 78 5.75 -5.90 -6.71
N LEU A 79 5.60 -4.62 -7.10
CA LEU A 79 4.29 -4.05 -7.44
C LEU A 79 3.75 -4.62 -8.75
N VAL A 80 2.56 -5.22 -8.68
CA VAL A 80 1.83 -5.73 -9.86
C VAL A 80 0.84 -4.68 -10.37
N PRO A 81 0.92 -4.26 -11.66
CA PRO A 81 0.02 -3.27 -12.22
C PRO A 81 -1.40 -3.83 -12.41
N THR A 82 -2.40 -2.95 -12.34
CA THR A 82 -3.80 -3.28 -12.63
C THR A 82 -4.53 -2.08 -13.22
N ASN A 83 -5.50 -2.37 -14.09
CA ASN A 83 -6.43 -1.39 -14.63
C ASN A 83 -7.88 -1.68 -14.20
N VAL A 84 -8.09 -2.66 -13.30
CA VAL A 84 -9.42 -3.07 -12.84
C VAL A 84 -9.91 -2.13 -11.75
N LYS A 85 -11.10 -1.57 -11.96
CA LYS A 85 -11.76 -0.66 -11.02
C LYS A 85 -13.13 -1.18 -10.66
N ALA A 86 -13.34 -1.48 -9.38
CA ALA A 86 -14.65 -1.80 -8.84
C ALA A 86 -15.48 -0.51 -8.71
N VAL A 87 -16.64 -0.47 -9.36
CA VAL A 87 -17.62 0.61 -9.27
C VAL A 87 -18.90 0.08 -8.65
N VAL A 88 -19.57 0.91 -7.84
CA VAL A 88 -20.88 0.55 -7.30
C VAL A 88 -21.88 0.44 -8.46
N SER A 89 -22.50 -0.73 -8.59
CA SER A 89 -23.61 -0.99 -9.51
C SER A 89 -24.93 -0.72 -8.80
N LEU A 90 -25.84 0.02 -9.44
CA LEU A 90 -27.20 0.27 -8.91
C LEU A 90 -28.03 -1.03 -8.86
N TYR A 91 -27.70 -1.99 -9.71
CA TYR A 91 -28.27 -3.34 -9.69
C TYR A 91 -27.41 -4.20 -8.76
N ARG A 92 -28.02 -4.70 -7.67
CA ARG A 92 -27.40 -5.57 -6.67
C ARG A 92 -27.12 -6.96 -7.25
N THR A 93 -26.28 -7.06 -8.27
CA THR A 93 -25.65 -8.33 -8.61
C THR A 93 -24.59 -8.61 -7.55
N ARG A 94 -24.68 -9.80 -6.91
CA ARG A 94 -23.70 -10.26 -5.91
C ARG A 94 -22.31 -10.12 -6.54
N MET A 95 -21.49 -9.24 -5.97
CA MET A 95 -20.15 -8.97 -6.47
C MET A 95 -19.28 -10.20 -6.23
N VAL A 96 -19.16 -11.07 -7.24
CA VAL A 96 -18.32 -12.28 -7.23
C VAL A 96 -16.84 -11.95 -6.91
N LEU A 97 -16.44 -10.68 -7.13
CA LEU A 97 -15.13 -10.15 -6.79
C LEU A 97 -14.86 -10.14 -5.28
N VAL A 98 -15.84 -9.83 -4.43
CA VAL A 98 -15.64 -9.73 -2.97
C VAL A 98 -15.38 -11.10 -2.35
N THR A 99 -15.97 -12.17 -2.91
CA THR A 99 -15.72 -13.53 -2.45
C THR A 99 -14.26 -13.96 -2.58
N LYS A 100 -13.54 -13.52 -3.63
CA LYS A 100 -12.10 -13.81 -3.76
C LYS A 100 -11.26 -13.01 -2.75
N VAL A 101 -11.66 -11.79 -2.43
CA VAL A 101 -11.00 -10.96 -1.40
C VAL A 101 -11.22 -11.54 0.00
N PHE A 102 -12.43 -12.02 0.28
CA PHE A 102 -12.76 -12.64 1.56
C PHE A 102 -12.08 -14.01 1.77
N GLN A 103 -11.87 -14.77 0.69
CA GLN A 103 -11.06 -16.00 0.76
C GLN A 103 -9.61 -15.71 1.19
N PHE A 104 -9.07 -14.53 0.87
CA PHE A 104 -7.73 -14.15 1.28
C PHE A 104 -7.63 -13.86 2.78
N PHE A 105 -8.67 -13.28 3.40
CA PHE A 105 -8.72 -13.04 4.85
C PHE A 105 -9.01 -14.29 5.69
N HIS A 106 -9.58 -15.35 5.10
CA HIS A 106 -9.81 -16.63 5.78
C HIS A 106 -8.64 -17.62 5.67
N ALA A 107 -7.63 -17.31 4.86
CA ALA A 107 -6.48 -18.19 4.60
C ALA A 107 -5.20 -17.77 5.33
N ILE A 108 -5.29 -16.82 6.28
CA ILE A 108 -4.23 -16.36 7.19
C ILE A 108 -4.77 -16.53 8.62
#